data_AF-A0A4Q1TZW8-F1
#
_entry.id   AF-A0A4Q1TZW8-F1
#
_cell.length_a   1.000
_cell.length_b   1.000
_cell.length_c   1.000
_cell.angle_alpha   90.00
_cell.angle_beta   90.00
_cell.angle_gamma   90.00
#
_symmetry.space_group_name_H-M   'P 1'
#
loop_
_entity.id
_entity.type
_entity.pdbx_description
1 polymer ?
#
loop_
_entity_poly.entity_id
_entity_poly.type
_entity_poly.pdbx_seq_one_letter_code
_entity_poly.pdbx_strand_id
1 'polypeptide(L)'
;MPRDSIHFAKSCGICAMLAGLILGLAFPFDANAETADRRIGGNAPILSKAEITAVVHSIERQFIVDSRLKDIGSVRLTIHIKLARDGQIVGNPDVQVTGGSERVQKSLADSGLRAVRRAAPFTMLPKDKYDVWKEVVFNFDTSALTQ
;
A
#
# COMPACT_ATOMS: atom_id res chain seq x y z
N MET A 1 -9.43 6.72 57.91
CA MET A 1 -10.90 6.54 57.96
C MET A 1 -11.49 7.80 58.58
N PRO A 2 -12.63 8.36 58.16
CA PRO A 2 -13.74 7.83 57.32
C PRO A 2 -13.84 8.55 55.94
N ARG A 3 -14.41 7.96 54.86
CA ARG A 3 -15.86 7.73 54.52
C ARG A 3 -16.63 9.07 54.35
N ASP A 4 -17.50 9.36 53.40
CA ASP A 4 -18.37 8.70 52.39
C ASP A 4 -18.57 9.79 51.26
N SER A 5 -19.25 9.65 50.11
CA SER A 5 -20.55 9.05 49.84
C SER A 5 -20.78 8.83 48.35
N ILE A 6 -21.28 7.64 48.08
CA ILE A 6 -22.08 7.18 46.94
C ILE A 6 -23.39 7.98 46.89
N HIS A 7 -23.93 8.24 45.68
CA HIS A 7 -25.36 8.22 45.30
C HIS A 7 -25.43 8.75 43.85
N PHE A 8 -25.93 8.00 42.87
CA PHE A 8 -27.33 8.07 42.42
C PHE A 8 -27.59 6.87 41.46
N ALA A 9 -28.28 5.81 41.91
CA ALA A 9 -29.70 5.51 41.65
C ALA A 9 -30.04 5.37 40.14
N LYS A 10 -30.15 4.14 39.61
CA LYS A 10 -31.40 3.34 39.48
C LYS A 10 -32.47 3.96 38.58
N SER A 11 -32.73 3.34 37.42
CA SER A 11 -34.11 3.11 36.95
C SER A 11 -34.17 1.95 35.95
N CYS A 12 -35.12 1.05 36.20
CA CYS A 12 -35.51 -0.12 35.42
C CYS A 12 -37.03 0.00 35.20
N GLY A 13 -37.51 -0.35 34.01
CA GLY A 13 -38.93 -0.61 33.71
C GLY A 13 -39.47 0.25 32.55
N ILE A 14 -40.40 -0.18 31.70
CA ILE A 14 -41.16 -1.43 31.49
C ILE A 14 -41.89 -1.27 30.13
N CYS A 15 -42.14 -2.41 29.48
CA CYS A 15 -43.11 -2.76 28.42
C CYS A 15 -43.99 -1.69 27.74
N ALA A 16 -44.10 -1.80 26.41
CA ALA A 16 -45.37 -1.67 25.69
C ALA A 16 -45.33 -2.44 24.34
N MET A 17 -45.96 -3.61 24.31
CA MET A 17 -46.46 -4.24 23.10
C MET A 17 -47.70 -3.47 22.65
N LEU A 18 -47.75 -2.96 21.41
CA LEU A 18 -48.99 -2.66 20.73
C LEU A 18 -48.92 -3.15 19.28
N ALA A 19 -49.84 -4.05 18.98
CA ALA A 19 -50.14 -4.58 17.65
C ALA A 19 -50.85 -3.51 16.80
N GLY A 20 -50.58 -3.51 15.49
CA GLY A 20 -51.23 -2.63 14.52
C GLY A 20 -51.05 -3.13 13.09
N LEU A 21 -52.02 -3.94 12.66
CA LEU A 21 -52.26 -4.50 11.33
C LEU A 21 -52.26 -3.45 10.21
N ILE A 22 -51.42 -3.60 9.17
CA ILE A 22 -51.66 -3.03 7.85
C ILE A 22 -51.52 -4.11 6.76
N LEU A 23 -52.71 -4.51 6.31
CA LEU A 23 -53.17 -4.95 4.99
C LEU A 23 -52.12 -5.06 3.86
N GLY A 24 -52.16 -6.21 3.17
CA GLY A 24 -51.18 -6.62 2.17
C GLY A 24 -51.11 -5.79 0.89
N LEU A 25 -49.90 -5.70 0.37
CA LEU A 25 -49.61 -5.83 -1.05
C LEU A 25 -48.54 -6.90 -1.21
N ALA A 26 -48.85 -7.88 -2.05
CA ALA A 26 -47.97 -8.96 -2.43
C ALA A 26 -46.67 -8.41 -3.01
N PHE A 27 -45.57 -8.57 -2.29
CA PHE A 27 -44.23 -8.57 -2.87
C PHE A 27 -43.77 -10.02 -2.99
N PRO A 28 -43.90 -10.66 -4.17
CA PRO A 28 -42.97 -11.70 -4.54
C PRO A 28 -41.73 -10.95 -5.06
N PHE A 29 -40.81 -10.57 -4.17
CA PHE A 29 -39.47 -10.26 -4.66
C PHE A 29 -38.63 -11.50 -4.43
N ASP A 30 -38.47 -12.22 -5.53
CA ASP A 30 -37.72 -13.45 -5.71
C ASP A 30 -36.51 -13.55 -4.80
N ALA A 31 -36.44 -14.68 -4.10
CA ALA A 31 -35.20 -15.21 -3.59
C ALA A 31 -34.30 -15.53 -4.79
N ASN A 32 -33.57 -14.53 -5.29
CA ASN A 32 -32.33 -14.80 -6.00
C ASN A 32 -31.34 -15.36 -4.98
N ALA A 33 -31.39 -16.67 -4.80
CA ALA A 33 -30.26 -17.47 -4.39
C ALA A 33 -29.20 -17.37 -5.50
N GLU A 34 -28.56 -16.20 -5.61
CA GLU A 34 -27.30 -16.07 -6.32
C GLU A 34 -26.20 -16.47 -5.35
N THR A 35 -26.02 -17.78 -5.18
CA THR A 35 -24.73 -18.35 -4.83
C THR A 35 -23.79 -18.19 -6.02
N ALA A 36 -23.46 -16.94 -6.36
CA ALA A 36 -22.20 -16.63 -7.00
C ALA A 36 -21.18 -16.45 -5.86
N ASP A 37 -20.76 -17.57 -5.27
CA ASP A 37 -19.42 -17.69 -4.72
C ASP A 37 -18.47 -17.49 -5.91
N ARG A 38 -18.25 -16.22 -6.28
CA ARG A 38 -17.10 -15.83 -7.05
C ARG A 38 -15.92 -16.08 -6.13
N ARG A 39 -15.49 -17.33 -6.08
CA ARG A 39 -14.09 -17.64 -5.82
C ARG A 39 -13.35 -16.90 -6.93
N ILE A 40 -12.87 -15.71 -6.60
CA ILE A 40 -11.67 -15.20 -7.22
C ILE A 40 -10.61 -16.26 -6.89
N GLY A 41 -10.50 -17.24 -7.78
CA GLY A 41 -9.28 -18.01 -7.91
C GLY A 41 -8.18 -16.99 -8.11
N GLY A 42 -7.31 -16.87 -7.11
CA GLY A 42 -6.34 -15.80 -7.09
C GLY A 42 -5.71 -15.58 -5.73
N ASN A 43 -5.28 -16.64 -5.07
CA ASN A 43 -4.22 -16.51 -4.07
C ASN A 43 -2.89 -16.25 -4.82
N ALA A 44 -2.86 -15.21 -5.67
CA ALA A 44 -1.60 -14.64 -6.10
C ALA A 44 -0.93 -14.22 -4.81
N PRO A 45 0.27 -14.72 -4.47
CA PRO A 45 0.93 -14.26 -3.28
C PRO A 45 1.12 -12.74 -3.46
N ILE A 46 0.72 -11.95 -2.48
CA ILE A 46 0.91 -10.49 -2.51
C ILE A 46 2.00 -10.20 -1.48
N LEU A 47 2.95 -9.35 -1.84
CA LEU A 47 3.91 -8.86 -0.85
C LEU A 47 3.15 -8.10 0.24
N SER A 48 3.41 -8.43 1.49
CA SER A 48 2.87 -7.69 2.62
C SER A 48 3.37 -6.24 2.60
N LYS A 49 2.60 -5.34 3.22
CA LYS A 49 2.98 -3.93 3.34
C LYS A 49 4.39 -3.75 3.93
N ALA A 50 4.74 -4.54 4.95
CA ALA A 50 6.05 -4.50 5.58
C ALA A 50 7.18 -4.92 4.64
N GLU A 51 6.97 -5.95 3.82
CA GLU A 51 7.95 -6.40 2.81
C GLU A 51 8.19 -5.31 1.76
N ILE A 52 7.12 -4.68 1.25
CA ILE A 52 7.21 -3.57 0.30
C ILE A 52 7.96 -2.39 0.92
N THR A 53 7.59 -2.00 2.15
CA THR A 53 8.24 -0.90 2.88
C THR A 53 9.73 -1.17 3.10
N ALA A 54 10.12 -2.40 3.44
CA ALA A 54 11.53 -2.75 3.61
C ALA A 54 12.34 -2.55 2.31
N VAL A 55 11.76 -2.89 1.15
CA VAL A 55 12.38 -2.67 -0.15
C VAL A 55 12.48 -1.18 -0.46
N VAL A 56 11.38 -0.44 -0.32
CA VAL A 56 11.34 1.01 -0.54
C VAL A 56 12.40 1.71 0.33
N HIS A 57 12.44 1.42 1.63
CA HIS A 57 13.46 1.97 2.55
C HIS A 57 14.90 1.57 2.18
N SER A 58 15.12 0.39 1.60
CA SER A 58 16.46 0.00 1.13
C SER A 58 16.95 0.88 -0.02
N ILE A 59 16.05 1.25 -0.93
CA ILE A 59 16.35 2.11 -2.09
C ILE A 59 16.48 3.56 -1.63
N GLU A 60 15.54 4.05 -0.82
CA GLU A 60 15.55 5.43 -0.31
C GLU A 60 16.84 5.76 0.46
N ARG A 61 17.33 4.83 1.29
CA ARG A 61 18.60 5.01 2.01
C ARG A 61 19.81 5.20 1.09
N GLN A 62 19.74 4.71 -0.14
CA GLN A 62 20.81 4.84 -1.14
C GLN A 62 20.58 6.00 -2.11
N PHE A 63 19.42 6.67 -2.00
CA PHE A 63 18.99 7.71 -2.92
C PHE A 63 19.61 9.05 -2.52
N ILE A 64 20.42 9.62 -3.42
CA ILE A 64 21.12 10.88 -3.19
C ILE A 64 20.55 11.92 -4.16
N VAL A 65 19.78 12.88 -3.65
CA VAL A 65 19.22 13.96 -4.46
C VAL A 65 20.16 15.15 -4.45
N ASP A 66 20.46 15.74 -5.62
CA ASP A 66 21.19 17.00 -5.66
C ASP A 66 20.26 18.13 -5.16
N SER A 67 20.55 18.64 -3.97
CA SER A 67 19.77 19.69 -3.30
C SER A 67 19.78 21.04 -4.04
N ARG A 68 20.61 21.21 -5.07
CA ARG A 68 20.66 22.42 -5.91
C ARG A 68 19.62 22.39 -7.03
N LEU A 69 18.93 21.28 -7.24
CA LEU A 69 17.85 21.16 -8.20
C LEU A 69 16.60 21.87 -7.65
N LYS A 70 16.15 22.92 -8.36
CA LYS A 70 14.86 23.56 -8.10
C LYS A 70 13.73 22.67 -8.63
N ASP A 71 12.54 22.78 -8.04
CA ASP A 71 11.30 22.11 -8.50
C ASP A 71 11.28 20.58 -8.39
N ILE A 72 12.05 19.97 -7.47
CA ILE A 72 11.97 18.53 -7.19
C ILE A 72 10.58 18.12 -6.64
N GLY A 73 9.85 19.06 -6.01
CA GLY A 73 8.60 18.78 -5.29
C GLY A 73 7.40 18.34 -6.15
N SER A 74 7.49 18.36 -7.48
CA SER A 74 6.41 17.92 -8.39
C SER A 74 6.83 16.77 -9.31
N VAL A 75 7.87 16.02 -8.93
CA VAL A 75 8.43 14.94 -9.75
C VAL A 75 7.97 13.57 -9.25
N ARG A 76 7.67 12.67 -10.19
CA ARG A 76 7.39 11.25 -9.89
C ARG A 76 8.43 10.39 -10.56
N LEU A 77 9.01 9.48 -9.79
CA LEU A 77 10.02 8.54 -10.21
C LEU A 77 9.42 7.12 -10.18
N THR A 78 9.37 6.48 -11.33
CA THR A 78 8.94 5.09 -11.48
C THR A 78 10.15 4.23 -11.82
N ILE A 79 10.41 3.21 -11.01
CA ILE A 79 11.55 2.29 -11.17
C ILE A 79 11.00 0.90 -11.40
N HIS A 80 11.36 0.29 -12.52
CA HIS A 80 11.02 -1.08 -12.84
C HIS A 80 12.28 -1.94 -12.82
N ILE A 81 12.25 -3.02 -12.02
CA ILE A 81 13.36 -3.95 -11.89
C ILE A 81 12.93 -5.40 -12.02
N LYS A 82 13.85 -6.22 -12.53
CA LYS A 82 13.75 -7.68 -12.52
C LYS A 82 14.78 -8.25 -11.55
N LEU A 83 14.35 -9.23 -10.76
CA LEU A 83 15.14 -9.81 -9.67
C LEU A 83 15.29 -11.33 -9.84
N ALA A 84 16.49 -11.82 -9.54
CA ALA A 84 16.76 -13.24 -9.36
C ALA A 84 16.32 -13.70 -7.97
N ARG A 85 16.19 -15.02 -7.76
CA ARG A 85 15.71 -15.60 -6.49
C ARG A 85 16.62 -15.30 -5.29
N ASP A 86 17.87 -14.92 -5.53
CA ASP A 86 18.84 -14.46 -4.52
C ASP A 86 18.73 -12.96 -4.21
N GLY A 87 17.83 -12.23 -4.88
CA GLY A 87 17.63 -10.79 -4.74
C GLY A 87 18.56 -9.95 -5.61
N GLN A 88 19.36 -10.55 -6.49
CA GLN A 88 20.20 -9.80 -7.43
C GLN A 88 19.36 -9.20 -8.57
N ILE A 89 19.80 -8.04 -9.08
CA ILE A 89 19.18 -7.43 -10.26
C ILE A 89 19.54 -8.24 -11.51
N VAL A 90 18.53 -8.54 -12.32
CA VAL A 90 18.68 -9.20 -13.61
C VAL A 90 18.43 -8.17 -14.72
N GLY A 91 19.40 -8.03 -15.62
CA GLY A 91 19.34 -7.05 -16.70
C GLY A 91 19.49 -5.61 -16.21
N ASN A 92 18.86 -4.68 -16.91
CA ASN A 92 18.95 -3.26 -16.60
C ASN A 92 17.66 -2.77 -15.94
N PRO A 93 17.74 -2.09 -14.78
CA PRO A 93 16.63 -1.33 -14.24
C PRO A 93 16.15 -0.30 -15.26
N ASP A 94 14.83 -0.20 -15.44
CA ASP A 94 14.20 0.87 -16.19
C ASP A 94 13.73 1.96 -15.21
N VAL A 95 14.06 3.21 -15.52
CA VAL A 95 13.81 4.33 -14.63
C VAL A 95 13.17 5.45 -15.43
N GLN A 96 11.95 5.79 -15.05
CA GLN A 96 11.14 6.81 -15.70
C GLN A 96 10.88 7.94 -14.71
N VAL A 97 11.01 9.18 -15.19
CA VAL A 97 10.80 10.38 -14.38
C VAL A 97 9.82 11.29 -15.11
N THR A 98 8.81 11.76 -14.39
CA THR A 98 7.78 12.66 -14.93
C THR A 98 7.67 13.92 -14.08
N GLY A 99 7.38 15.06 -14.71
CA GLY A 99 7.39 16.37 -14.06
C GLY A 99 8.77 17.03 -14.03
N GLY A 100 8.85 18.24 -13.47
CA GLY A 100 10.09 19.02 -13.40
C GLY A 100 10.73 19.35 -14.76
N SER A 101 11.93 19.95 -14.71
CA SER A 101 12.73 20.20 -15.93
C SER A 101 13.49 18.95 -16.38
N GLU A 102 13.90 18.89 -17.65
CA GLU A 102 14.70 17.78 -18.19
C GLU A 102 15.99 17.52 -17.37
N ARG A 103 16.63 18.60 -16.88
CA ARG A 103 17.80 18.49 -16.00
C ARG A 103 17.47 17.75 -14.71
N VAL A 104 16.33 18.05 -14.09
CA VAL A 104 15.86 17.40 -12.86
C VAL A 104 15.53 15.93 -13.15
N GLN A 105 14.81 15.66 -14.24
CA GLN A 105 14.46 14.31 -14.65
C GLN A 105 15.71 13.44 -14.84
N LYS A 106 16.70 13.92 -15.61
CA LYS A 106 17.95 13.20 -15.84
C LYS A 106 18.72 12.94 -14.55
N SER A 107 18.86 13.94 -13.69
CA SER A 107 19.59 13.80 -12.43
C SER A 107 18.91 12.80 -11.48
N LEU A 108 17.57 12.80 -11.41
CA LEU A 108 16.82 11.86 -10.58
C LEU A 108 16.85 10.44 -11.17
N ALA A 109 16.76 10.30 -12.49
CA ALA A 109 16.88 9.01 -13.16
C ALA A 109 18.25 8.36 -12.88
N ASP A 110 19.33 9.14 -13.05
CA ASP A 110 20.69 8.69 -12.76
C ASP A 110 20.88 8.33 -11.29
N SER A 111 20.26 9.09 -10.38
CA SER A 111 20.33 8.80 -8.95
C SER A 111 19.54 7.56 -8.56
N GLY A 112 18.33 7.40 -9.09
CA GLY A 112 17.49 6.22 -8.88
C GLY A 112 18.16 4.95 -9.36
N LEU A 113 18.75 4.99 -10.56
CA LEU A 113 19.50 3.85 -11.08
C LEU A 113 20.67 3.45 -10.17
N ARG A 114 21.42 4.43 -9.62
CA ARG A 114 22.50 4.15 -8.67
C ARG A 114 21.97 3.60 -7.34
N ALA A 115 20.89 4.17 -6.81
CA ALA A 115 20.30 3.76 -5.55
C ALA A 115 19.84 2.29 -5.60
N VAL A 116 19.13 1.92 -6.66
CA VAL A 116 18.67 0.55 -6.93
C VAL A 116 19.83 -0.43 -7.00
N ARG A 117 20.88 -0.09 -7.77
CA ARG A 117 22.08 -0.93 -7.89
C ARG A 117 22.83 -1.12 -6.57
N ARG A 118 22.81 -0.11 -5.69
CA ARG A 118 23.43 -0.18 -4.35
C ARG A 118 22.57 -0.90 -3.32
N ALA A 119 21.25 -0.90 -3.49
CA ALA A 119 20.32 -1.60 -2.61
C ALA A 119 20.33 -3.11 -2.85
N ALA A 120 20.75 -3.56 -4.04
CA ALA A 120 20.95 -4.98 -4.32
C ALA A 120 22.13 -5.56 -3.52
N PRO A 121 22.04 -6.82 -3.06
CA PRO A 121 20.91 -7.75 -3.23
C PRO A 121 19.73 -7.49 -2.28
N PHE A 122 18.50 -7.69 -2.79
CA PHE A 122 17.24 -7.57 -2.03
C PHE A 122 16.93 -8.84 -1.21
N THR A 123 17.83 -9.19 -0.28
CA THR A 123 17.78 -10.46 0.48
C THR A 123 16.62 -10.58 1.47
N MET A 124 15.96 -9.47 1.79
CA MET A 124 14.78 -9.41 2.67
C MET A 124 13.48 -9.91 2.02
N LEU A 125 13.50 -10.22 0.72
CA LEU A 125 12.31 -10.71 0.01
C LEU A 125 12.04 -12.20 0.33
N PRO A 126 10.77 -12.58 0.60
CA PRO A 126 10.39 -13.95 0.91
C PRO A 126 10.56 -14.88 -0.31
N LYS A 127 11.45 -15.88 -0.21
CA LYS A 127 11.78 -16.79 -1.34
C LYS A 127 10.60 -17.62 -1.83
N ASP A 128 9.64 -17.91 -0.95
CA ASP A 128 8.39 -18.62 -1.23
C ASP A 128 7.43 -17.82 -2.12
N LYS A 129 7.59 -16.49 -2.20
CA LYS A 129 6.75 -15.61 -3.05
C LYS A 129 7.46 -15.11 -4.30
N TYR A 130 8.48 -15.83 -4.78
CA TYR A 130 9.32 -15.36 -5.89
C TYR A 130 8.53 -14.91 -7.14
N ASP A 131 7.48 -15.63 -7.51
CA ASP A 131 6.67 -15.29 -8.68
C ASP A 131 5.98 -13.92 -8.60
N VAL A 132 5.88 -13.36 -7.39
CA VAL A 132 5.28 -12.05 -7.11
C VAL A 132 6.27 -10.91 -7.29
N TRP A 133 7.53 -11.15 -6.96
CA TRP A 133 8.55 -10.10 -6.85
C TRP A 133 9.72 -10.26 -7.81
N LYS A 134 9.71 -11.29 -8.66
CA LYS A 134 10.68 -11.44 -9.76
C LYS A 134 10.70 -10.24 -10.72
N GLU A 135 9.61 -9.47 -10.75
CA GLU A 135 9.48 -8.23 -11.52
C GLU A 135 8.64 -7.24 -10.69
N VAL A 136 9.22 -6.08 -10.34
CA VAL A 136 8.58 -5.11 -9.43
C VAL A 136 8.71 -3.70 -9.97
N VAL A 137 7.63 -2.94 -9.86
CA VAL A 137 7.58 -1.52 -10.18
C VAL A 137 7.39 -0.72 -8.88
N PHE A 138 8.31 0.18 -8.60
CA PHE A 138 8.27 1.12 -7.48
C PHE A 138 7.93 2.51 -7.98
N ASN A 139 7.05 3.20 -7.26
CA ASN A 139 6.70 4.59 -7.53
C ASN A 139 7.09 5.44 -6.33
N PHE A 140 7.99 6.39 -6.55
CA PHE A 140 8.44 7.35 -5.55
C PHE A 140 7.89 8.72 -5.91
N ASP A 141 7.20 9.35 -4.96
CA ASP A 141 6.85 10.76 -5.04
C ASP A 141 7.99 11.55 -4.37
N THR A 142 8.74 12.34 -5.15
CA THR A 142 9.90 13.04 -4.61
C THR A 142 9.51 14.19 -3.69
N SER A 143 8.24 14.62 -3.67
CA SER A 143 7.73 15.54 -2.65
C SER A 143 7.90 14.99 -1.23
N ALA A 144 7.83 13.66 -1.05
CA ALA A 144 8.03 12.99 0.22
C ALA A 144 9.52 12.92 0.65
N LEU A 145 10.45 13.10 -0.31
CA LEU A 145 11.89 13.05 -0.04
C LEU A 145 12.50 14.42 0.30
N THR A 146 11.76 15.50 0.08
CA THR A 146 12.23 16.89 0.26
C THR A 146 11.61 17.61 1.46
N GLN A 147 11.05 16.88 2.43
CA GLN A 147 10.52 17.45 3.68
C GLN A 147 11.62 17.82 4.68
#